data_AF-A0A017T011-F1
#
_entry.id   AF-A0A017T011-F1
#
_cell.length_a   1.000
_cell.length_b   1.000
_cell.length_c   1.000
_cell.angle_alpha   90.00
_cell.angle_beta   90.00
_cell.angle_gamma   90.00
#
_symmetry.space_group_name_H-M   'P 1'
#
loop_
_entity.id
_entity.type
_entity.pdbx_description
1 polymer ?
#
loop_
_entity_poly.entity_id
_entity_poly.type
_entity_poly.pdbx_seq_one_letter_code
_entity_poly.pdbx_strand_id
1 'polypeptide(L)'
;MEAKAERRTAQRGAGPATKPTAQTARADAPLARPKRIKKTEKDAPLRSAKVDPPAPGTPGAPGAPGAPGMRGTRPTRREPPRVAQVKALEQGHLAPLPERSPPPRPLISAGSAPQPPPQEPELDWDDQPVKDSCDVLAQRWALRGQELFQLLNEHGAAQHEVRVNLKDGLFVWVDGKGRVSAEARAQVLCSFCQATSVVSMAWADPLVRAAAVPRIDGMLSERDDIDEEGAWQVAMEAAEACCASYLYRVSAPHAWYFLGLTGLTFRPARKRFNPGPPVGLVLRALAEVRLAIAGRAEPCDVVRDRLRALGNALFHQAEYTYRGTDWVARLERTGRCLLQLGKRLPRPSFTAVASGQAVEDWLGRDLALELVKSVELLEDEWTPFS
;
A
#
# COMPACT_ATOMS: atom_id res chain seq x y z
N MET A 1 -75.45 -35.54 36.33
CA MET A 1 -74.27 -36.32 36.76
C MET A 1 -73.18 -35.31 37.04
N GLU A 2 -73.14 -34.83 38.28
CA GLU A 2 -72.15 -35.22 39.30
C GLU A 2 -70.80 -34.53 39.04
N ALA A 3 -70.49 -33.45 39.78
CA ALA A 3 -69.87 -33.45 41.12
C ALA A 3 -68.35 -33.72 41.01
N LYS A 4 -67.51 -32.71 41.32
CA LYS A 4 -66.76 -32.55 42.60
C LYS A 4 -65.73 -33.68 42.79
N ALA A 5 -64.48 -33.47 43.19
CA ALA A 5 -63.90 -32.46 44.05
C ALA A 5 -62.36 -32.64 44.12
N GLU A 6 -61.67 -31.59 44.59
CA GLU A 6 -60.56 -31.64 45.58
C GLU A 6 -59.23 -32.35 45.19
N ARG A 7 -58.02 -31.90 45.58
CA ARG A 7 -57.58 -31.14 46.77
C ARG A 7 -56.09 -30.74 46.57
N ARG A 8 -55.75 -29.54 47.09
CA ARG A 8 -54.57 -29.11 47.91
C ARG A 8 -53.18 -29.77 47.64
N THR A 9 -52.02 -29.11 47.77
CA THR A 9 -51.56 -28.14 48.78
C THR A 9 -50.22 -27.52 48.34
N ALA A 10 -49.92 -26.35 48.88
CA ALA A 10 -48.77 -25.46 48.69
C ALA A 10 -47.37 -26.05 48.99
N GLN A 11 -46.31 -25.39 48.49
CA GLN A 11 -45.37 -24.64 49.35
C GLN A 11 -44.34 -23.78 48.59
N ARG A 12 -43.99 -22.67 49.26
CA ARG A 12 -43.01 -21.63 48.93
C ARG A 12 -41.58 -22.16 48.84
N GLY A 13 -40.78 -21.52 47.98
CA GLY A 13 -39.33 -21.44 48.12
C GLY A 13 -38.82 -20.21 47.36
N ALA A 14 -38.29 -19.23 48.09
CA ALA A 14 -37.76 -17.97 47.57
C ALA A 14 -36.23 -18.01 47.45
N GLY A 15 -35.68 -17.30 46.45
CA GLY A 15 -34.30 -16.82 46.40
C GLY A 15 -33.44 -17.33 45.23
N PRO A 16 -32.34 -16.63 44.88
CA PRO A 16 -32.37 -15.27 44.33
C PRO A 16 -31.61 -15.13 42.98
N ALA A 17 -31.79 -13.94 42.41
CA ALA A 17 -31.18 -13.35 41.22
C ALA A 17 -29.78 -13.85 40.78
N THR A 18 -29.72 -14.31 39.53
CA THR A 18 -28.49 -14.34 38.72
C THR A 18 -28.59 -13.29 37.62
N LYS A 19 -27.60 -12.37 37.62
CA LYS A 19 -27.37 -11.36 36.58
C LYS A 19 -27.11 -12.06 35.23
N PRO A 20 -27.69 -11.59 34.11
CA PRO A 20 -27.23 -12.02 32.80
C PRO A 20 -25.94 -11.26 32.45
N THR A 21 -24.80 -11.96 32.51
CA THR A 21 -23.54 -11.49 31.94
C THR A 21 -23.68 -11.51 30.42
N ALA A 22 -23.77 -10.32 29.81
CA ALA A 22 -23.65 -10.16 28.37
C ALA A 22 -22.23 -10.53 27.94
N GLN A 23 -22.05 -11.74 27.42
CA GLN A 23 -20.87 -12.11 26.65
C GLN A 23 -21.02 -11.51 25.26
N THR A 24 -20.38 -10.37 25.03
CA THR A 24 -20.09 -9.84 23.70
C THR A 24 -19.12 -10.81 23.03
N ALA A 25 -19.66 -11.70 22.20
CA ALA A 25 -18.89 -12.50 21.27
C ALA A 25 -18.24 -11.54 20.26
N ARG A 26 -16.92 -11.33 20.43
CA ARG A 26 -16.06 -10.74 19.39
C ARG A 26 -16.18 -11.60 18.13
N ALA A 27 -16.77 -11.02 17.09
CA ALA A 27 -16.74 -11.59 15.76
C ALA A 27 -15.38 -11.25 15.14
N ASP A 28 -14.41 -12.15 15.33
CA ASP A 28 -13.21 -12.19 14.51
C ASP A 28 -13.62 -12.50 13.07
N ALA A 29 -13.46 -11.51 12.19
CA ALA A 29 -13.60 -11.71 10.75
C ALA A 29 -12.53 -12.74 10.30
N PRO A 30 -12.92 -13.83 9.62
CA PRO A 30 -11.95 -14.83 9.21
C PRO A 30 -11.08 -14.28 8.07
N LEU A 31 -9.84 -13.93 8.40
CA LEU A 31 -8.75 -13.82 7.43
C LEU A 31 -8.56 -15.21 6.80
N ALA A 32 -9.14 -15.41 5.62
CA ALA A 32 -8.93 -16.60 4.82
C ALA A 32 -7.46 -16.67 4.37
N ARG A 33 -6.62 -17.33 5.16
CA ARG A 33 -5.30 -17.79 4.72
C ARG A 33 -5.49 -18.87 3.64
N PRO A 34 -4.83 -18.76 2.47
CA PRO A 34 -4.86 -19.84 1.50
C PRO A 34 -4.15 -21.07 2.08
N LYS A 35 -4.88 -22.20 2.15
CA LYS A 35 -4.32 -23.50 2.54
C LYS A 35 -3.27 -23.93 1.52
N ARG A 36 -2.02 -23.97 1.96
CA ARG A 36 -0.87 -24.55 1.24
C ARG A 36 -1.17 -26.03 0.96
N ILE A 37 -1.43 -26.36 -0.30
CA ILE A 37 -1.58 -27.74 -0.78
C ILE A 37 -0.26 -28.46 -0.52
N LYS A 38 -0.25 -29.40 0.44
CA LYS A 38 0.86 -30.33 0.64
C LYS A 38 0.92 -31.24 -0.59
N LYS A 39 1.92 -31.02 -1.43
CA LYS A 39 2.26 -31.91 -2.54
C LYS A 39 2.83 -33.19 -1.94
N THR A 40 2.04 -34.25 -1.98
CA THR A 40 2.48 -35.62 -1.68
C THR A 40 3.51 -36.03 -2.73
N GLU A 41 4.74 -36.15 -2.25
CA GLU A 41 5.87 -36.78 -2.93
C GLU A 41 5.66 -38.30 -2.82
N LYS A 42 5.45 -38.97 -3.95
CA LYS A 42 5.46 -40.44 -4.02
C LYS A 42 5.93 -40.88 -5.40
N ASP A 43 7.20 -41.28 -5.43
CA ASP A 43 7.79 -42.36 -6.22
C ASP A 43 7.30 -42.58 -7.66
N ALA A 44 8.13 -42.14 -8.61
CA ALA A 44 8.18 -42.70 -9.95
C ALA A 44 9.46 -43.54 -10.10
N PRO A 45 9.40 -44.82 -10.53
CA PRO A 45 10.59 -45.51 -11.00
C PRO A 45 10.86 -45.19 -12.48
N LEU A 46 12.15 -44.98 -12.74
CA LEU A 46 12.79 -44.79 -14.03
C LEU A 46 12.37 -45.84 -15.06
N ARG A 47 11.94 -45.38 -16.24
CA ARG A 47 12.06 -46.15 -17.49
C ARG A 47 12.57 -45.26 -18.62
N SER A 48 13.75 -45.64 -19.09
CA SER A 48 14.42 -45.17 -20.30
C SER A 48 13.54 -45.34 -21.53
N ALA A 49 13.43 -44.29 -22.35
CA ALA A 49 13.08 -44.42 -23.75
C ALA A 49 13.92 -43.42 -24.55
N LYS A 50 14.85 -44.01 -25.30
CA LYS A 50 15.73 -43.44 -26.30
C LYS A 50 14.91 -43.16 -27.56
N VAL A 51 14.81 -41.91 -28.01
CA VAL A 51 14.37 -41.55 -29.37
C VAL A 51 15.18 -40.36 -29.87
N ASP A 52 15.70 -40.52 -31.07
CA ASP A 52 16.71 -39.72 -31.76
C ASP A 52 16.25 -38.31 -32.18
N PRO A 53 17.19 -37.37 -32.41
CA PRO A 53 16.88 -36.02 -32.90
C PRO A 53 16.74 -35.97 -34.43
N PRO A 54 15.77 -35.24 -35.01
CA PRO A 54 15.81 -34.87 -36.41
C PRO A 54 16.72 -33.65 -36.67
N ALA A 55 17.41 -33.74 -37.81
CA ALA A 55 18.50 -32.91 -38.32
C ALA A 55 18.10 -31.47 -38.73
N PRO A 56 19.09 -30.58 -39.00
CA PRO A 56 18.87 -29.16 -39.22
C PRO A 56 18.54 -28.81 -40.68
N GLY A 57 17.49 -28.02 -40.89
CA GLY A 57 17.13 -27.44 -42.19
C GLY A 57 17.88 -26.13 -42.47
N THR A 58 18.52 -26.07 -43.63
CA THR A 58 19.33 -24.97 -44.19
C THR A 58 18.44 -23.88 -44.81
N PRO A 59 18.89 -22.60 -44.91
CA PRO A 59 18.05 -21.46 -45.26
C PRO A 59 17.96 -21.21 -46.77
N GLY A 60 16.79 -20.76 -47.23
CA GLY A 60 16.56 -20.29 -48.61
C GLY A 60 16.09 -18.84 -48.65
N ALA A 61 16.78 -18.02 -49.43
CA ALA A 61 16.40 -16.68 -49.90
C ALA A 61 16.99 -16.52 -51.33
N PRO A 62 16.67 -15.47 -52.11
CA PRO A 62 15.48 -14.63 -52.19
C PRO A 62 14.90 -14.58 -53.62
N GLY A 63 13.69 -14.04 -53.80
CA GLY A 63 13.10 -13.76 -55.11
C GLY A 63 12.21 -12.52 -55.10
N ALA A 64 12.74 -11.41 -55.63
CA ALA A 64 12.00 -10.27 -56.17
C ALA A 64 12.02 -10.41 -57.72
N PRO A 65 11.10 -9.82 -58.53
CA PRO A 65 10.87 -8.36 -58.59
C PRO A 65 9.44 -7.90 -58.93
N GLY A 66 9.16 -6.61 -58.76
CA GLY A 66 7.96 -5.99 -59.36
C GLY A 66 7.51 -4.67 -58.73
N ALA A 67 8.22 -3.57 -59.02
CA ALA A 67 7.71 -2.19 -58.96
C ALA A 67 6.84 -1.93 -60.24
N PRO A 68 6.01 -0.86 -60.39
CA PRO A 68 6.32 0.52 -59.98
C PRO A 68 5.14 1.43 -59.52
N GLY A 69 5.52 2.52 -58.83
CA GLY A 69 4.98 3.87 -59.09
C GLY A 69 3.81 4.37 -58.22
N MET A 70 4.08 5.34 -57.35
CA MET A 70 3.61 6.73 -57.51
C MET A 70 3.93 7.59 -56.28
N ARG A 71 4.40 8.81 -56.59
CA ARG A 71 4.38 10.10 -55.85
C ARG A 71 3.44 10.10 -54.62
N GLY A 72 3.80 10.57 -53.44
CA GLY A 72 4.69 11.67 -53.10
C GLY A 72 3.88 12.69 -52.30
N THR A 73 4.21 12.93 -51.03
CA THR A 73 4.10 14.22 -50.34
C THR A 73 4.73 14.10 -48.96
N ARG A 74 5.67 15.00 -48.70
CA ARG A 74 6.55 15.11 -47.55
C ARG A 74 5.89 16.02 -46.51
N PRO A 75 5.54 15.57 -45.30
CA PRO A 75 5.21 16.49 -44.23
C PRO A 75 6.51 16.96 -43.54
N THR A 76 6.69 18.27 -43.59
CA THR A 76 7.71 19.08 -42.92
C THR A 76 7.80 18.79 -41.43
N ARG A 77 9.02 18.48 -40.98
CA ARG A 77 9.49 18.48 -39.59
C ARG A 77 9.34 19.89 -39.02
N ARG A 78 8.37 20.09 -38.11
CA ARG A 78 8.27 21.30 -37.29
C ARG A 78 9.16 21.12 -36.05
N GLU A 79 10.17 21.97 -35.96
CA GLU A 79 10.95 22.20 -34.74
C GLU A 79 10.07 22.85 -33.66
N PRO A 80 10.17 22.43 -32.38
CA PRO A 80 9.63 23.20 -31.28
C PRO A 80 10.55 24.39 -30.96
N PRO A 81 10.00 25.56 -30.58
CA PRO A 81 10.76 26.75 -30.27
C PRO A 81 11.57 26.60 -28.97
N ARG A 82 12.83 27.02 -29.03
CA ARG A 82 13.71 27.30 -27.89
C ARG A 82 13.02 28.31 -26.96
N VAL A 83 12.54 27.86 -25.80
CA VAL A 83 12.16 28.75 -24.71
C VAL A 83 13.41 29.07 -23.88
N ALA A 84 13.59 30.36 -23.67
CA ALA A 84 14.76 30.99 -23.07
C ALA A 84 15.04 30.50 -21.64
N GLN A 85 16.32 30.26 -21.39
CA GLN A 85 16.89 30.18 -20.05
C GLN A 85 16.68 31.52 -19.33
N VAL A 86 15.88 31.52 -18.27
CA VAL A 86 15.88 32.61 -17.29
C VAL A 86 16.94 32.28 -16.24
N LYS A 87 18.11 32.91 -16.39
CA LYS A 87 19.05 33.16 -15.30
C LYS A 87 18.40 34.18 -14.36
N ALA A 88 18.10 33.79 -13.12
CA ALA A 88 17.94 34.70 -11.99
C ALA A 88 18.94 34.22 -10.92
N LEU A 89 20.17 34.75 -10.96
CA LEU A 89 20.63 35.87 -10.12
C LEU A 89 20.47 35.58 -8.62
N GLU A 90 21.55 34.99 -8.10
CA GLU A 90 22.01 35.16 -6.73
C GLU A 90 21.98 36.65 -6.36
N GLN A 91 21.15 37.00 -5.39
CA GLN A 91 21.37 38.19 -4.56
C GLN A 91 21.13 37.78 -3.11
N GLY A 92 22.25 37.70 -2.39
CA GLY A 92 22.27 37.48 -0.95
C GLY A 92 21.69 38.68 -0.22
N HIS A 93 20.70 38.42 0.63
CA HIS A 93 20.38 39.30 1.75
C HIS A 93 20.81 38.62 3.04
N LEU A 94 21.97 39.07 3.53
CA LEU A 94 22.41 38.89 4.91
C LEU A 94 21.40 39.59 5.83
N ALA A 95 20.75 38.82 6.70
CA ALA A 95 19.93 39.37 7.78
C ALA A 95 20.84 39.92 8.91
N PRO A 96 20.51 41.07 9.51
CA PRO A 96 21.29 41.63 10.60
C PRO A 96 21.04 40.87 11.92
N LEU A 97 22.15 40.55 12.61
CA LEU A 97 22.18 40.02 13.96
C LEU A 97 21.70 41.08 14.97
N PRO A 98 20.76 40.78 15.88
CA PRO A 98 20.49 41.63 17.02
C PRO A 98 21.53 41.45 18.14
N GLU A 99 21.87 42.60 18.70
CA GLU A 99 22.96 42.94 19.61
C GLU A 99 22.79 42.32 21.02
N ARG A 100 23.92 42.04 21.67
CA ARG A 100 24.02 41.52 23.05
C ARG A 100 23.88 42.64 24.10
N SER A 101 22.99 42.42 25.08
CA SER A 101 23.04 42.66 26.56
C SER A 101 23.42 44.04 27.15
N PRO A 102 22.86 44.46 28.31
CA PRO A 102 23.55 44.22 29.60
C PRO A 102 22.58 44.05 30.84
N PRO A 103 22.99 44.25 32.12
CA PRO A 103 23.16 43.24 33.19
C PRO A 103 22.10 43.33 34.34
N PRO A 104 22.13 42.47 35.38
CA PRO A 104 21.06 42.36 36.38
C PRO A 104 21.18 43.39 37.51
N ARG A 105 20.06 43.69 38.18
CA ARG A 105 19.99 44.50 39.41
C ARG A 105 19.02 43.92 40.45
N PRO A 106 19.19 44.28 41.74
CA PRO A 106 19.21 43.31 42.83
C PRO A 106 17.93 43.22 43.66
N LEU A 107 17.93 42.15 44.46
CA LEU A 107 17.03 41.75 45.54
C LEU A 107 16.64 42.90 46.49
N ILE A 108 15.34 43.03 46.77
CA ILE A 108 14.82 43.55 48.04
C ILE A 108 13.70 42.62 48.50
N SER A 109 13.97 41.93 49.62
CA SER A 109 13.00 41.19 50.42
C SER A 109 12.10 42.16 51.19
N ALA A 110 10.79 41.92 51.19
CA ALA A 110 9.91 42.34 52.26
C ALA A 110 8.86 41.24 52.47
N GLY A 111 8.76 40.78 53.72
CA GLY A 111 8.07 39.56 54.12
C GLY A 111 6.58 39.53 53.77
N SER A 112 6.13 38.35 53.38
CA SER A 112 4.73 37.96 53.41
C SER A 112 4.68 36.51 53.86
N ALA A 113 3.70 36.22 54.70
CA ALA A 113 3.44 34.95 55.36
C ALA A 113 3.50 33.74 54.40
N PRO A 114 3.75 32.51 54.89
CA PRO A 114 3.72 31.31 54.06
C PRO A 114 2.33 31.13 53.45
N GLN A 115 2.17 31.64 52.24
CA GLN A 115 1.02 31.37 51.38
C GLN A 115 1.18 29.91 50.94
N PRO A 116 0.17 29.04 51.11
CA PRO A 116 0.23 27.70 50.53
C PRO A 116 0.54 27.85 49.03
N PRO A 117 1.42 27.00 48.47
CA PRO A 117 1.77 27.08 47.06
C PRO A 117 0.47 27.11 46.25
N PRO A 118 0.35 28.00 45.24
CA PRO A 118 -0.82 28.01 44.37
C PRO A 118 -1.01 26.58 43.87
N GLN A 119 -2.11 25.95 44.27
CA GLN A 119 -2.49 24.65 43.71
C GLN A 119 -2.61 24.88 42.22
N GLU A 120 -1.70 24.27 41.47
CA GLU A 120 -1.80 24.20 40.02
C GLU A 120 -3.21 23.71 39.73
N PRO A 121 -3.99 24.40 38.88
CA PRO A 121 -5.31 23.91 38.51
C PRO A 121 -5.11 22.47 38.07
N GLU A 122 -5.74 21.53 38.79
CA GLU A 122 -5.79 20.14 38.40
C GLU A 122 -6.40 20.15 36.99
N LEU A 123 -5.53 20.11 35.97
CA LEU A 123 -5.95 19.86 34.62
C LEU A 123 -6.56 18.48 34.69
N ASP A 124 -7.88 18.46 34.70
CA ASP A 124 -8.68 17.27 34.63
C ASP A 124 -8.43 16.64 33.26
N TRP A 125 -7.38 15.83 33.16
CA TRP A 125 -7.02 15.09 31.95
C TRP A 125 -8.05 13.99 31.65
N ASP A 126 -9.03 13.77 32.54
CA ASP A 126 -10.10 12.78 32.38
C ASP A 126 -11.34 13.32 31.67
N ASP A 127 -11.37 14.61 31.29
CA ASP A 127 -12.32 15.17 30.32
C ASP A 127 -11.98 14.75 28.87
N GLN A 128 -11.66 13.46 28.67
CA GLN A 128 -11.62 12.90 27.34
C GLN A 128 -13.06 12.87 26.79
N PRO A 129 -13.35 13.60 25.70
CA PRO A 129 -14.69 13.64 25.15
C PRO A 129 -15.18 12.22 24.84
N VAL A 130 -16.41 11.95 25.25
CA VAL A 130 -17.07 10.65 25.25
C VAL A 130 -16.91 9.95 23.88
N LYS A 131 -16.35 8.73 23.90
CA LYS A 131 -16.05 7.88 22.73
C LYS A 131 -17.27 7.44 21.91
N ASP A 132 -18.49 7.81 22.32
CA ASP A 132 -19.76 7.33 21.76
C ASP A 132 -19.90 7.55 20.25
N SER A 133 -19.33 8.64 19.71
CA SER A 133 -19.45 8.95 18.27
C SER A 133 -18.65 8.00 17.37
N CYS A 134 -17.50 7.51 17.84
CA CYS A 134 -16.64 6.61 17.09
C CYS A 134 -17.28 5.23 16.93
N ASP A 135 -17.91 4.73 18.00
CA ASP A 135 -18.57 3.44 18.01
C ASP A 135 -19.77 3.39 17.05
N VAL A 136 -20.54 4.48 16.95
CA VAL A 136 -21.66 4.60 16.01
C VAL A 136 -21.19 4.60 14.56
N LEU A 137 -20.07 5.27 14.25
CA LEU A 137 -19.47 5.24 12.90
C LEU A 137 -18.97 3.84 12.55
N ALA A 138 -18.23 3.20 13.46
CA ALA A 138 -17.72 1.85 13.27
C ALA A 138 -18.85 0.83 13.06
N GLN A 139 -19.93 0.91 13.84
CA GLN A 139 -21.08 0.02 13.71
C GLN A 139 -21.79 0.19 12.35
N ARG A 140 -21.96 1.42 11.86
CA ARG A 140 -22.53 1.68 10.52
C ARG A 140 -21.67 1.08 9.41
N TRP A 141 -20.36 1.26 9.46
CA TRP A 141 -19.46 0.68 8.46
C TRP A 141 -19.38 -0.84 8.55
N ALA A 142 -19.49 -1.42 9.74
CA ALA A 142 -19.61 -2.87 9.91
C ALA A 142 -20.87 -3.41 9.21
N LEU A 143 -22.02 -2.74 9.37
CA LEU A 143 -23.26 -3.11 8.67
C LEU A 143 -23.11 -3.00 7.14
N ARG A 144 -22.53 -1.90 6.63
CA ARG A 144 -22.25 -1.76 5.18
C ARG A 144 -21.31 -2.85 4.66
N GLY A 145 -20.31 -3.27 5.46
CA GLY A 145 -19.41 -4.36 5.12
C GLY A 145 -20.12 -5.72 5.05
N GLN A 146 -21.04 -5.99 5.98
CA GLN A 146 -21.89 -7.19 5.95
C GLN A 146 -22.82 -7.19 4.73
N GLU A 147 -23.44 -6.05 4.42
CA GLU A 147 -24.27 -5.88 3.23
C GLU A 147 -23.49 -6.16 1.94
N LEU A 148 -22.29 -5.57 1.79
CA LEU A 148 -21.41 -5.86 0.65
C LEU A 148 -21.13 -7.36 0.52
N PHE A 149 -20.78 -8.02 1.63
CA PHE A 149 -20.48 -9.45 1.62
C PHE A 149 -21.71 -10.29 1.23
N GLN A 150 -22.89 -9.92 1.72
CA GLN A 150 -24.15 -10.57 1.35
C GLN A 150 -24.42 -10.43 -0.14
N LEU A 151 -24.35 -9.21 -0.69
CA LEU A 151 -24.54 -8.96 -2.12
C LEU A 151 -23.54 -9.74 -2.97
N LEU A 152 -22.26 -9.75 -2.59
CA LEU A 152 -21.23 -10.54 -3.27
C LEU A 152 -21.55 -12.04 -3.21
N ASN A 153 -22.09 -12.54 -2.10
CA ASN A 153 -22.43 -13.95 -1.95
C ASN A 153 -23.65 -14.35 -2.80
N GLU A 154 -24.69 -13.52 -2.81
CA GLU A 154 -25.90 -13.71 -3.64
C GLU A 154 -25.57 -13.80 -5.13
N HIS A 155 -24.56 -13.04 -5.58
CA HIS A 155 -24.08 -13.06 -6.95
C HIS A 155 -22.90 -14.00 -7.21
N GLY A 156 -22.49 -14.81 -6.22
CA GLY A 156 -21.40 -15.78 -6.35
C GLY A 156 -20.00 -15.16 -6.50
N ALA A 157 -19.82 -13.87 -6.21
CA ALA A 157 -18.57 -13.14 -6.30
C ALA A 157 -17.78 -13.07 -4.98
N ALA A 158 -18.35 -13.53 -3.85
CA ALA A 158 -17.71 -13.42 -2.54
C ALA A 158 -16.34 -14.12 -2.42
N GLN A 159 -16.11 -15.18 -3.20
CA GLN A 159 -14.85 -15.94 -3.21
C GLN A 159 -13.94 -15.57 -4.39
N HIS A 160 -14.33 -14.58 -5.19
CA HIS A 160 -13.57 -14.18 -6.36
C HIS A 160 -12.37 -13.33 -5.97
N GLU A 161 -11.33 -13.38 -6.82
CA GLU A 161 -10.10 -12.64 -6.62
C GLU A 161 -10.37 -11.14 -6.79
N VAL A 162 -9.89 -10.34 -5.84
CA VAL A 162 -10.04 -8.89 -5.90
C VAL A 162 -8.87 -8.27 -6.66
N ARG A 163 -9.17 -7.43 -7.66
CA ARG A 163 -8.16 -6.65 -8.38
C ARG A 163 -8.53 -5.19 -8.41
N VAL A 164 -7.52 -4.34 -8.35
CA VAL A 164 -7.67 -2.89 -8.34
C VAL A 164 -6.81 -2.29 -9.45
N ASN A 165 -7.40 -1.42 -10.26
CA ASN A 165 -6.70 -0.56 -11.19
C ASN A 165 -6.93 0.89 -10.78
N LEU A 166 -6.02 1.43 -9.98
CA LEU A 166 -6.10 2.80 -9.47
C LEU A 166 -6.04 3.85 -10.58
N LYS A 167 -5.34 3.59 -11.69
CA LYS A 167 -5.27 4.52 -12.83
C LYS A 167 -6.64 4.79 -13.44
N ASP A 168 -7.48 3.75 -13.51
CA ASP A 168 -8.84 3.84 -14.04
C ASP A 168 -9.89 4.10 -12.93
N GLY A 169 -9.46 4.16 -11.66
CA GLY A 169 -10.37 4.18 -10.50
C GLY A 169 -11.30 2.97 -10.47
N LEU A 170 -10.80 1.78 -10.81
CA LEU A 170 -11.60 0.57 -11.01
C LEU A 170 -11.27 -0.50 -9.96
N PHE A 171 -12.30 -1.10 -9.38
CA PHE A 171 -12.21 -2.22 -8.47
C PHE A 171 -13.06 -3.37 -9.00
N VAL A 172 -12.49 -4.56 -9.11
CA VAL A 172 -13.18 -5.71 -9.71
C VAL A 172 -13.00 -6.98 -8.89
N TRP A 173 -14.02 -7.82 -8.93
CA TRP A 173 -13.98 -9.20 -8.47
C TRP A 173 -13.91 -10.12 -9.69
N VAL A 174 -12.90 -10.98 -9.73
CA VAL A 174 -12.52 -11.78 -10.89
C VAL A 174 -12.66 -13.27 -10.57
N ASP A 175 -13.42 -14.00 -11.38
CA ASP A 175 -13.59 -15.45 -11.24
C ASP A 175 -12.28 -16.20 -11.52
N GLY A 176 -12.21 -17.49 -11.19
CA GLY A 176 -11.03 -18.32 -11.46
C GLY A 176 -10.68 -18.49 -12.96
N LYS A 177 -11.53 -18.01 -13.87
CA LYS A 177 -11.31 -17.99 -15.32
C LYS A 177 -10.89 -16.61 -15.84
N GLY A 178 -10.68 -15.62 -14.95
CA GLY A 178 -10.29 -14.26 -15.32
C GLY A 178 -11.44 -13.36 -15.77
N ARG A 179 -12.70 -13.76 -15.55
CA ARG A 179 -13.88 -12.95 -15.92
C ARG A 179 -14.31 -12.08 -14.75
N VAL A 180 -14.63 -10.84 -15.06
CA VAL A 180 -15.16 -9.91 -14.05
C VAL A 180 -16.57 -10.34 -13.69
N SER A 181 -16.84 -10.46 -12.40
CA SER A 181 -18.14 -10.86 -11.84
C SER A 181 -18.86 -9.70 -11.17
N ALA A 182 -18.08 -8.81 -10.54
CA ALA A 182 -18.58 -7.55 -10.01
C ALA A 182 -17.55 -6.45 -10.27
N GLU A 183 -18.04 -5.23 -10.38
CA GLU A 183 -17.28 -4.02 -10.67
C GLU A 183 -17.76 -2.90 -9.76
N ALA A 184 -16.84 -2.09 -9.24
CA ALA A 184 -17.11 -0.84 -8.54
C ALA A 184 -16.07 0.20 -8.95
N ARG A 185 -16.41 1.48 -8.78
CA ARG A 185 -15.42 2.55 -8.83
C ARG A 185 -14.69 2.62 -7.50
N ALA A 186 -13.37 2.77 -7.55
CA ALA A 186 -12.52 2.94 -6.37
C ALA A 186 -11.82 4.29 -6.40
N GLN A 187 -11.82 4.95 -5.25
CA GLN A 187 -10.98 6.11 -4.97
C GLN A 187 -10.16 5.83 -3.72
N VAL A 188 -8.92 6.27 -3.71
CA VAL A 188 -8.04 6.14 -2.54
C VAL A 188 -8.40 7.22 -1.55
N LEU A 189 -8.65 6.83 -0.30
CA LEU A 189 -9.00 7.73 0.81
C LEU A 189 -7.73 8.16 1.53
N CYS A 190 -6.97 7.18 1.99
CA CYS A 190 -5.69 7.36 2.67
C CYS A 190 -4.84 6.11 2.56
N SER A 191 -3.55 6.26 2.87
CA SER A 191 -2.58 5.18 3.02
C SER A 191 -2.04 5.16 4.44
N PHE A 192 -1.82 3.97 4.99
CA PHE A 192 -1.21 3.76 6.30
C PHE A 192 0.10 2.98 6.17
N CYS A 193 1.20 3.59 6.61
CA CYS A 193 2.51 2.96 6.61
C CYS A 193 2.79 2.31 7.97
N GLN A 194 2.74 0.97 8.02
CA GLN A 194 2.94 0.21 9.26
C GLN A 194 4.32 0.42 9.90
N ALA A 195 5.35 0.71 9.09
CA ALA A 195 6.72 0.86 9.58
C ALA A 195 6.93 2.19 10.33
N THR A 196 6.13 3.20 10.03
CA THR A 196 6.26 4.56 10.57
C THR A 196 5.04 4.99 11.37
N SER A 197 3.98 4.17 11.39
CA SER A 197 2.69 4.51 12.01
C SER A 197 2.08 5.81 11.47
N VAL A 198 2.36 6.12 10.20
CA VAL A 198 1.87 7.35 9.54
C VAL A 198 0.66 7.05 8.67
N VAL A 199 -0.39 7.85 8.82
CA VAL A 199 -1.51 7.93 7.88
C VAL A 199 -1.32 9.17 7.01
N SER A 200 -1.25 8.99 5.70
CA SER A 200 -1.25 10.08 4.72
C SER A 200 -2.54 10.03 3.91
N MET A 201 -3.24 11.16 3.81
CA MET A 201 -4.45 11.28 3.01
C MET A 201 -4.09 11.24 1.53
N ALA A 202 -4.94 10.61 0.72
CA ALA A 202 -4.59 10.32 -0.67
C ALA A 202 -4.34 11.57 -1.52
N TRP A 203 -4.95 12.72 -1.18
CA TRP A 203 -4.68 13.99 -1.87
C TRP A 203 -3.26 14.53 -1.60
N ALA A 204 -2.70 14.21 -0.43
CA ALA A 204 -1.35 14.58 -0.04
C ALA A 204 -0.33 13.65 -0.70
N ASP A 205 -0.62 12.34 -0.76
CA ASP A 205 0.29 11.34 -1.32
C ASP A 205 0.45 11.46 -2.86
N PRO A 206 1.64 11.83 -3.36
CA PRO A 206 1.90 11.94 -4.79
C PRO A 206 1.88 10.58 -5.53
N LEU A 207 1.92 9.44 -4.85
CA LEU A 207 1.79 8.10 -5.45
C LEU A 207 0.38 7.83 -5.96
N VAL A 208 -0.61 8.20 -5.15
CA VAL A 208 -2.01 7.85 -5.40
C VAL A 208 -2.87 9.05 -5.77
N ARG A 209 -2.30 10.25 -5.86
CA ARG A 209 -3.03 11.49 -6.17
C ARG A 209 -3.96 11.40 -7.38
N ALA A 210 -3.59 10.66 -8.43
CA ALA A 210 -4.42 10.49 -9.62
C ALA A 210 -5.74 9.73 -9.34
N ALA A 211 -5.76 8.90 -8.29
CA ALA A 211 -6.91 8.11 -7.85
C ALA A 211 -7.48 8.60 -6.51
N ALA A 212 -6.96 9.72 -5.98
CA ALA A 212 -7.31 10.22 -4.68
C ALA A 212 -8.70 10.84 -4.66
N VAL A 213 -9.34 10.80 -3.49
CA VAL A 213 -10.50 11.64 -3.21
C VAL A 213 -10.11 13.13 -3.16
N PRO A 214 -11.08 14.04 -3.39
CA PRO A 214 -10.87 15.47 -3.15
C PRO A 214 -10.44 15.74 -1.70
N ARG A 215 -9.80 16.89 -1.48
CA ARG A 215 -9.45 17.34 -0.12
C ARG A 215 -10.73 17.51 0.71
N ILE A 216 -10.72 16.96 1.92
CA ILE A 216 -11.83 17.04 2.87
C ILE A 216 -11.51 18.13 3.90
N ASP A 217 -12.44 19.06 4.09
CA ASP A 217 -12.28 20.14 5.06
C ASP A 217 -12.21 19.60 6.49
N GLY A 218 -11.29 20.13 7.28
CA GLY A 218 -11.05 19.70 8.66
C GLY A 218 -10.21 18.42 8.82
N MET A 219 -9.94 17.67 7.75
CA MET A 219 -9.03 16.53 7.80
C MET A 219 -7.57 16.96 7.56
N LEU A 220 -6.67 16.51 8.43
CA LEU A 220 -5.23 16.72 8.29
C LEU A 220 -4.70 15.90 7.10
N SER A 221 -3.75 16.46 6.36
CA SER A 221 -3.12 15.77 5.23
C SER A 221 -2.33 14.55 5.66
N GLU A 222 -1.67 14.62 6.82
CA GLU A 222 -0.86 13.55 7.40
C GLU A 222 -1.06 13.54 8.92
N ARG A 223 -0.96 12.35 9.51
CA ARG A 223 -1.00 12.13 10.96
C ARG A 223 0.01 11.05 11.31
N ASP A 224 0.85 11.35 12.28
CA ASP A 224 1.88 10.43 12.81
C ASP A 224 1.36 9.70 14.06
N ASP A 225 2.10 8.69 14.52
CA ASP A 225 1.81 7.92 15.74
C ASP A 225 0.40 7.32 15.80
N ILE A 226 -0.16 6.95 14.64
CA ILE A 226 -1.46 6.30 14.53
C ILE A 226 -1.29 4.78 14.46
N ASP A 227 -2.10 4.06 15.23
CA ASP A 227 -2.17 2.60 15.16
C ASP A 227 -3.11 2.12 14.02
N GLU A 228 -3.20 0.80 13.85
CA GLU A 228 -4.01 0.21 12.78
C GLU A 228 -5.51 0.54 12.93
N GLU A 229 -6.01 0.67 14.16
CA GLU A 229 -7.40 0.99 14.45
C GLU A 229 -7.70 2.46 14.15
N GLY A 230 -6.82 3.38 14.59
CA GLY A 230 -6.92 4.80 14.27
C GLY A 230 -6.83 5.06 12.77
N ALA A 231 -5.99 4.31 12.04
CA ALA A 231 -5.93 4.40 10.58
C ALA A 231 -7.26 3.97 9.93
N TRP A 232 -7.91 2.93 10.45
CA TRP A 232 -9.23 2.50 10.01
C TRP A 232 -10.32 3.53 10.32
N GLN A 233 -10.26 4.18 11.49
CA GLN A 233 -11.17 5.26 11.87
C GLN A 233 -11.05 6.46 10.92
N VAL A 234 -9.82 6.92 10.64
CA VAL A 234 -9.57 7.99 9.66
C VAL A 234 -10.11 7.63 8.28
N ALA A 235 -9.94 6.37 7.86
CA ALA A 235 -10.50 5.89 6.60
C ALA A 235 -12.05 5.90 6.59
N MET A 236 -12.71 5.51 7.68
CA MET A 236 -14.17 5.55 7.81
C MET A 236 -14.74 6.98 7.77
N GLU A 237 -14.06 7.93 8.43
CA GLU A 237 -14.42 9.35 8.39
C GLU A 237 -14.30 9.90 6.96
N ALA A 238 -13.16 9.63 6.30
CA ALA A 238 -12.92 10.05 4.93
C ALA A 238 -13.94 9.45 3.95
N ALA A 239 -14.26 8.17 4.13
CA ALA A 239 -15.25 7.45 3.32
C ALA A 239 -16.65 8.07 3.46
N GLU A 240 -17.06 8.44 4.67
CA GLU A 240 -18.37 9.07 4.92
C GLU A 240 -18.43 10.47 4.29
N ALA A 241 -17.37 11.28 4.45
CA ALA A 241 -17.28 12.60 3.83
C ALA A 241 -17.30 12.54 2.29
N CYS A 242 -16.76 11.47 1.70
CA CYS A 242 -16.76 11.23 0.25
C CYS A 242 -17.99 10.46 -0.26
N CYS A 243 -18.98 10.20 0.60
CA CYS A 243 -20.19 9.44 0.25
C CYS A 243 -19.87 8.06 -0.37
N ALA A 244 -18.81 7.40 0.09
CA ALA A 244 -18.48 6.05 -0.38
C ALA A 244 -19.56 5.06 0.09
N SER A 245 -19.95 4.14 -0.80
CA SER A 245 -20.94 3.10 -0.47
C SER A 245 -20.32 2.01 0.39
N TYR A 246 -19.07 1.63 0.09
CA TYR A 246 -18.32 0.61 0.81
C TYR A 246 -16.87 1.04 1.06
N LEU A 247 -16.26 0.50 2.10
CA LEU A 247 -14.86 0.72 2.44
C LEU A 247 -14.09 -0.59 2.28
N TYR A 248 -12.95 -0.54 1.61
CA TYR A 248 -12.12 -1.72 1.37
C TYR A 248 -10.66 -1.43 1.69
N ARG A 249 -9.99 -2.39 2.35
CA ARG A 249 -8.56 -2.32 2.65
C ARG A 249 -7.76 -3.16 1.67
N VAL A 250 -6.79 -2.54 1.01
CA VAL A 250 -5.83 -3.23 0.14
C VAL A 250 -4.45 -3.21 0.79
N SER A 251 -3.92 -4.38 1.12
CA SER A 251 -2.57 -4.50 1.66
C SER A 251 -1.54 -4.46 0.54
N ALA A 252 -0.56 -3.57 0.66
CA ALA A 252 0.64 -3.53 -0.17
C ALA A 252 1.90 -3.74 0.70
N PRO A 253 3.07 -4.04 0.11
CA PRO A 253 4.27 -4.35 0.88
C PRO A 253 4.76 -3.25 1.84
N HIS A 254 4.46 -1.98 1.54
CA HIS A 254 4.96 -0.82 2.29
C HIS A 254 3.85 -0.04 3.01
N ALA A 255 2.59 -0.29 2.69
CA ALA A 255 1.45 0.43 3.23
C ALA A 255 0.15 -0.34 3.04
N TRP A 256 -0.88 0.04 3.79
CA TRP A 256 -2.26 -0.30 3.48
C TRP A 256 -2.92 0.87 2.78
N TYR A 257 -3.66 0.59 1.72
CA TYR A 257 -4.48 1.58 1.03
C TYR A 257 -5.94 1.36 1.40
N PHE A 258 -6.59 2.41 1.87
CA PHE A 258 -8.02 2.40 2.13
C PHE A 258 -8.76 2.99 0.94
N LEU A 259 -9.69 2.21 0.39
CA LEU A 259 -10.41 2.54 -0.83
C LEU A 259 -11.89 2.76 -0.51
N GLY A 260 -12.41 3.91 -0.93
CA GLY A 260 -13.85 4.16 -1.00
C GLY A 260 -14.40 3.58 -2.30
N LEU A 261 -15.40 2.70 -2.19
CA LEU A 261 -16.05 2.06 -3.32
C LEU A 261 -17.42 2.68 -3.58
N THR A 262 -17.72 2.97 -4.85
CA THR A 262 -19.01 3.50 -5.30
C THR A 262 -19.50 2.77 -6.55
N GLY A 263 -20.81 2.79 -6.77
CA GLY A 263 -21.41 2.26 -8.01
C GLY A 263 -21.16 0.76 -8.22
N LEU A 264 -21.29 -0.05 -7.16
CA LEU A 264 -21.19 -1.51 -7.25
C LEU A 264 -22.21 -2.06 -8.26
N THR A 265 -21.74 -2.87 -9.21
CA THR A 265 -22.57 -3.53 -10.21
C THR A 265 -22.12 -4.98 -10.44
N PHE A 266 -23.10 -5.86 -10.61
CA PHE A 266 -22.92 -7.26 -10.99
C PHE A 266 -23.12 -7.51 -12.49
N ARG A 267 -23.28 -6.42 -13.25
CA ARG A 267 -23.31 -6.41 -14.72
C ARG A 267 -22.10 -5.62 -15.22
N PRO A 268 -20.89 -6.19 -15.09
CA PRO A 268 -19.67 -5.44 -15.38
C PRO A 268 -19.65 -5.06 -16.85
N ALA A 269 -19.22 -3.82 -17.13
CA ALA A 269 -19.07 -3.36 -18.50
C ALA A 269 -17.96 -4.13 -19.22
N ARG A 270 -16.94 -4.55 -18.45
CA ARG A 270 -15.77 -5.30 -18.93
C ARG A 270 -15.96 -6.79 -18.68
N LYS A 271 -15.84 -7.62 -19.72
CA LYS A 271 -15.91 -9.10 -19.56
C LYS A 271 -14.66 -9.69 -18.90
N ARG A 272 -13.51 -9.04 -19.06
CA ARG A 272 -12.22 -9.48 -18.54
C ARG A 272 -11.47 -8.28 -17.97
N PHE A 273 -10.70 -8.54 -16.91
CA PHE A 273 -9.80 -7.55 -16.35
C PHE A 273 -8.46 -7.65 -17.09
N ASN A 274 -8.08 -6.58 -17.77
CA ASN A 274 -6.73 -6.44 -18.30
C ASN A 274 -6.03 -5.40 -17.42
N PRO A 275 -5.00 -5.78 -16.64
CA PRO A 275 -4.20 -4.78 -15.96
C PRO A 275 -3.57 -3.87 -17.04
N GLY A 276 -3.57 -2.56 -16.80
CA GLY A 276 -2.80 -1.64 -17.63
C GLY A 276 -1.31 -1.99 -17.59
N PRO A 277 -0.47 -1.46 -18.50
CA PRO A 277 0.96 -1.73 -18.48
C PRO A 277 1.58 -1.31 -17.12
N PRO A 278 2.45 -2.14 -16.50
CA PRO A 278 3.07 -1.84 -15.20
C PRO A 278 4.16 -0.76 -15.26
N VAL A 279 4.46 -0.27 -16.45
CA VAL A 279 5.69 0.47 -16.77
C VAL A 279 5.88 1.70 -15.90
N GLY A 280 4.85 2.52 -15.75
CA GLY A 280 4.93 3.72 -14.91
C GLY A 280 5.20 3.41 -13.44
N LEU A 281 4.64 2.31 -12.92
CA LEU A 281 4.89 1.88 -11.53
C LEU A 281 6.31 1.37 -11.36
N VAL A 282 6.80 0.58 -12.32
CA VAL A 282 8.16 0.03 -12.27
C VAL A 282 9.21 1.14 -12.40
N LEU A 283 9.06 2.02 -13.40
CA LEU A 283 9.99 3.15 -13.61
C LEU A 283 10.03 4.07 -12.39
N ARG A 284 8.88 4.36 -11.79
CA ARG A 284 8.83 5.17 -10.57
C ARG A 284 9.55 4.50 -9.40
N ALA A 285 9.27 3.23 -9.15
CA ALA A 285 9.90 2.50 -8.05
C ALA A 285 11.43 2.37 -8.24
N LEU A 286 11.89 2.16 -9.47
CA LEU A 286 13.32 2.17 -9.79
C LEU A 286 13.93 3.57 -9.56
N ALA A 287 13.27 4.63 -10.00
CA ALA A 287 13.74 6.01 -9.79
C ALA A 287 13.83 6.36 -8.30
N GLU A 288 12.87 5.94 -7.48
CA GLU A 288 12.90 6.13 -6.02
C GLU A 288 14.08 5.40 -5.38
N VAL A 289 14.32 4.14 -5.76
CA VAL A 289 15.49 3.38 -5.31
C VAL A 289 16.79 4.07 -5.75
N ARG A 290 16.87 4.53 -7.00
CA ARG A 290 18.04 5.22 -7.53
C ARG A 290 18.33 6.51 -6.78
N LEU A 291 17.32 7.32 -6.50
CA LEU A 291 17.45 8.56 -5.72
C LEU A 291 17.92 8.28 -4.29
N ALA A 292 17.39 7.25 -3.63
CA ALA A 292 17.84 6.83 -2.30
C ALA A 292 19.33 6.44 -2.29
N ILE A 293 19.75 5.63 -3.27
CA ILE A 293 21.15 5.20 -3.44
C ILE A 293 22.05 6.41 -3.74
N ALA A 294 21.65 7.28 -4.66
CA ALA A 294 22.41 8.46 -5.06
C ALA A 294 22.57 9.46 -3.90
N GLY A 295 21.53 9.61 -3.07
CA GLY A 295 21.55 10.45 -1.88
C GLY A 295 22.52 9.97 -0.81
N ARG A 296 22.83 8.67 -0.76
CA ARG A 296 23.72 8.03 0.25
C ARG A 296 23.33 8.37 1.70
N ALA A 297 22.06 8.73 1.90
CA ALA A 297 21.48 9.08 3.19
C ALA A 297 20.88 7.86 3.91
N GLU A 298 20.95 6.68 3.30
CA GLU A 298 20.50 5.42 3.88
C GLU A 298 21.71 4.49 4.18
N PRO A 299 21.67 3.76 5.30
CA PRO A 299 22.59 2.65 5.57
C PRO A 299 22.55 1.55 4.49
N CYS A 300 23.65 0.81 4.35
CA CYS A 300 23.84 -0.21 3.32
C CYS A 300 22.82 -1.38 3.42
N ASP A 301 22.45 -1.76 4.64
CA ASP A 301 21.42 -2.76 4.91
C ASP A 301 20.01 -2.27 4.55
N VAL A 302 19.68 -0.99 4.80
CA VAL A 302 18.42 -0.37 4.37
C VAL A 302 18.31 -0.38 2.85
N VAL A 303 19.36 0.01 2.12
CA VAL A 303 19.38 -0.04 0.65
C VAL A 303 19.19 -1.48 0.14
N ARG A 304 19.84 -2.46 0.78
CA ARG A 304 19.66 -3.88 0.45
C ARG A 304 18.22 -4.33 0.62
N ASP A 305 17.62 -4.00 1.76
CA ASP A 305 16.27 -4.45 2.08
C ASP A 305 15.24 -3.77 1.18
N ARG A 306 15.47 -2.51 0.80
CA ARG A 306 14.69 -1.80 -0.22
C ARG A 306 14.76 -2.49 -1.58
N LEU A 307 15.97 -2.82 -2.07
CA LEU A 307 16.15 -3.58 -3.32
C LEU A 307 15.44 -4.94 -3.28
N ARG A 308 15.52 -5.65 -2.14
CA ARG A 308 14.85 -6.94 -1.94
C ARG A 308 13.34 -6.81 -1.90
N ALA A 309 12.82 -5.84 -1.16
CA ALA A 309 11.40 -5.58 -1.05
C ALA A 309 10.81 -5.26 -2.43
N LEU A 310 11.47 -4.40 -3.21
CA LEU A 310 11.04 -4.11 -4.58
C LEU A 310 11.11 -5.36 -5.47
N GLY A 311 12.22 -6.10 -5.43
CA GLY A 311 12.34 -7.35 -6.19
C GLY A 311 11.23 -8.35 -5.90
N ASN A 312 10.93 -8.58 -4.61
CA ASN A 312 9.83 -9.44 -4.16
C ASN A 312 8.45 -8.91 -4.57
N ALA A 313 8.25 -7.60 -4.50
CA ALA A 313 7.01 -6.97 -4.95
C ALA A 313 6.79 -7.20 -6.45
N LEU A 314 7.83 -7.13 -7.29
CA LEU A 314 7.72 -7.40 -8.72
C LEU A 314 7.36 -8.87 -9.01
N PHE A 315 7.94 -9.84 -8.29
CA PHE A 315 7.51 -11.24 -8.39
C PHE A 315 6.04 -11.41 -8.02
N HIS A 316 5.62 -10.82 -6.90
CA HIS A 316 4.23 -10.88 -6.47
C HIS A 316 3.28 -10.29 -7.53
N GLN A 317 3.63 -9.14 -8.12
CA GLN A 317 2.84 -8.55 -9.20
C GLN A 317 2.79 -9.44 -10.45
N ALA A 318 3.89 -10.09 -10.80
CA ALA A 318 3.96 -11.03 -11.91
C ALA A 318 3.06 -12.26 -11.70
N GLU A 319 3.09 -12.85 -10.50
CA GLU A 319 2.33 -14.05 -10.16
C GLU A 319 0.83 -13.81 -10.01
N TYR A 320 0.44 -12.60 -9.61
CA TYR A 320 -0.93 -12.24 -9.26
C TYR A 320 -1.59 -11.34 -10.32
N THR A 321 -1.28 -10.04 -10.30
CA THR A 321 -1.93 -9.03 -11.14
C THR A 321 -1.73 -9.29 -12.63
N TYR A 322 -0.49 -9.60 -13.01
CA TYR A 322 -0.07 -9.76 -14.40
C TYR A 322 -0.04 -11.21 -14.86
N ARG A 323 -0.60 -12.14 -14.07
CA ARG A 323 -0.62 -13.57 -14.42
C ARG A 323 -1.18 -13.79 -15.83
N GLY A 324 -0.42 -14.52 -16.66
CA GLY A 324 -0.82 -14.85 -18.02
C GLY A 324 -0.69 -13.70 -19.03
N THR A 325 -0.07 -12.58 -18.64
CA THR A 325 0.31 -11.51 -19.56
C THR A 325 1.78 -11.65 -20.00
N ASP A 326 2.16 -10.91 -21.04
CA ASP A 326 3.53 -10.79 -21.50
C ASP A 326 4.46 -10.04 -20.51
N TRP A 327 3.89 -9.32 -19.54
CA TRP A 327 4.64 -8.60 -18.52
C TRP A 327 5.31 -9.50 -17.48
N VAL A 328 4.81 -10.73 -17.29
CA VAL A 328 5.32 -11.66 -16.25
C VAL A 328 6.83 -11.85 -16.37
N ALA A 329 7.32 -12.20 -17.56
CA ALA A 329 8.74 -12.48 -17.77
C ALA A 329 9.63 -11.25 -17.51
N ARG A 330 9.14 -10.05 -17.82
CA ARG A 330 9.87 -8.78 -17.62
C ARG A 330 9.92 -8.41 -16.14
N LEU A 331 8.78 -8.52 -15.44
CA LEU A 331 8.69 -8.29 -14.00
C LEU A 331 9.59 -9.25 -13.23
N GLU A 332 9.55 -10.55 -13.56
CA GLU A 332 10.42 -11.56 -12.94
C GLU A 332 11.91 -11.34 -13.23
N ARG A 333 12.27 -10.92 -14.45
CA ARG A 333 13.66 -10.60 -14.80
C ARG A 333 14.16 -9.42 -13.96
N THR A 334 13.39 -8.33 -13.96
CA THR A 334 13.72 -7.12 -13.19
C THR A 334 13.82 -7.43 -11.70
N GLY A 335 12.86 -8.19 -11.17
CA GLY A 335 12.87 -8.67 -9.78
C GLY A 335 14.12 -9.49 -9.46
N ARG A 336 14.53 -10.42 -10.33
CA ARG A 336 15.78 -11.19 -10.18
C ARG A 336 17.01 -10.29 -10.16
N CYS A 337 17.10 -9.32 -11.05
CA CYS A 337 18.22 -8.37 -11.11
C CYS A 337 18.31 -7.56 -9.81
N LEU A 338 17.20 -7.02 -9.30
CA LEU A 338 17.17 -6.29 -8.02
C LEU A 338 17.61 -7.17 -6.84
N LEU A 339 17.15 -8.42 -6.78
CA LEU A 339 17.61 -9.37 -5.76
C LEU A 339 19.11 -9.67 -5.87
N GLN A 340 19.66 -9.76 -7.08
CA GLN A 340 21.10 -9.94 -7.31
C GLN A 340 21.88 -8.71 -6.86
N LEU A 341 21.44 -7.49 -7.19
CA LEU A 341 22.06 -6.25 -6.70
C LEU A 341 22.08 -6.21 -5.16
N GLY A 342 20.95 -6.52 -4.51
CA GLY A 342 20.89 -6.59 -3.05
C GLY A 342 21.79 -7.68 -2.43
N LYS A 343 22.13 -8.74 -3.15
CA LYS A 343 23.10 -9.76 -2.69
C LYS A 343 24.55 -9.28 -2.75
N ARG A 344 24.87 -8.30 -3.61
CA ARG A 344 26.23 -7.75 -3.75
C ARG A 344 26.59 -6.78 -2.63
N LEU A 345 25.59 -6.21 -1.95
CA LEU A 345 25.80 -5.30 -0.83
C LEU A 345 26.40 -6.04 0.38
N PRO A 346 27.49 -5.52 1.00
CA PRO A 346 28.20 -6.17 2.10
C PRO A 346 27.33 -6.26 3.36
N ARG A 347 27.12 -7.47 3.89
CA ARG A 347 26.38 -7.67 5.13
C ARG A 347 27.29 -7.37 6.32
N PRO A 348 26.85 -6.61 7.33
CA PRO A 348 27.54 -6.60 8.61
C PRO A 348 27.60 -8.05 9.10
N SER A 349 28.81 -8.60 9.20
CA SER A 349 28.98 -9.93 9.79
C SER A 349 28.99 -9.77 11.30
N PHE A 350 28.39 -10.73 12.01
CA PHE A 350 28.44 -10.74 13.48
C PHE A 350 29.88 -10.68 13.99
N THR A 351 30.82 -11.32 13.28
CA THR A 351 32.25 -11.28 13.57
C THR A 351 32.88 -9.91 13.37
N ALA A 352 32.49 -9.13 12.35
CA ALA A 352 32.97 -7.76 12.17
C ALA A 352 32.48 -6.84 13.30
N VAL A 353 31.20 -6.98 13.68
CA VAL A 353 30.62 -6.24 14.81
C VAL A 353 31.29 -6.64 16.13
N ALA A 354 31.44 -7.94 16.38
CA ALA A 354 32.05 -8.48 17.60
C ALA A 354 33.56 -8.18 17.73
N SER A 355 34.26 -7.95 16.62
CA SER A 355 35.67 -7.55 16.61
C SER A 355 35.88 -6.04 16.73
N GLY A 356 34.79 -5.26 16.90
CA GLY A 356 34.86 -3.81 17.00
C GLY A 356 35.36 -3.14 15.72
N GLN A 357 35.34 -3.84 14.59
CA GLN A 357 35.60 -3.20 13.31
C GLN A 357 34.49 -2.18 13.08
N ALA A 358 34.88 -0.96 12.70
CA ALA A 358 33.95 0.02 12.16
C ALA A 358 33.38 -0.60 10.88
N VAL A 359 32.21 -1.21 10.99
CA VAL A 359 31.40 -1.52 9.83
C VAL A 359 31.08 -0.17 9.24
N GLU A 360 31.50 0.09 8.00
CA GLU A 360 30.95 1.21 7.26
C GLU A 360 29.46 0.92 7.08
N ASP A 361 28.67 1.43 8.02
CA ASP A 361 27.21 1.30 8.02
C ASP A 361 26.60 1.96 6.77
N TRP A 362 27.37 2.87 6.17
CA TRP A 362 27.00 3.68 5.03
C TRP A 362 27.46 3.09 3.70
N LEU A 363 26.71 3.38 2.65
CA LEU A 363 27.04 2.92 1.31
C LEU A 363 28.27 3.66 0.76
N GLY A 364 29.38 2.93 0.58
CA GLY A 364 30.59 3.45 -0.04
C GLY A 364 30.34 4.08 -1.42
N ARG A 365 31.05 5.18 -1.73
CA ARG A 365 30.81 5.99 -2.95
C ARG A 365 30.88 5.17 -4.24
N ASP A 366 31.88 4.31 -4.38
CA ASP A 366 32.10 3.55 -5.62
C ASP A 366 30.99 2.52 -5.85
N LEU A 367 30.59 1.84 -4.77
CA LEU A 367 29.46 0.90 -4.80
C LEU A 367 28.14 1.61 -5.08
N ALA A 368 27.93 2.80 -4.51
CA ALA A 368 26.76 3.62 -4.80
C ALA A 368 26.69 4.01 -6.29
N LEU A 369 27.81 4.46 -6.88
CA LEU A 369 27.87 4.79 -8.31
C LEU A 369 27.61 3.57 -9.21
N GLU A 370 28.12 2.40 -8.83
CA GLU A 370 27.87 1.16 -9.56
C GLU A 370 26.39 0.75 -9.50
N LEU A 371 25.78 0.85 -8.31
CA LEU A 371 24.37 0.53 -8.12
C LEU A 371 23.45 1.50 -8.86
N VAL A 372 23.72 2.80 -8.81
CA VAL A 372 22.96 3.81 -9.58
C VAL A 372 22.97 3.45 -11.06
N LYS A 373 24.14 3.20 -11.64
CA LYS A 373 24.25 2.78 -13.06
C LYS A 373 23.48 1.49 -13.35
N SER A 374 23.53 0.53 -12.43
CA SER A 374 22.82 -0.74 -12.58
C SER A 374 21.29 -0.55 -12.56
N VAL A 375 20.79 0.36 -11.74
CA VAL A 375 19.35 0.71 -11.68
C VAL A 375 18.94 1.53 -12.91
N GLU A 376 19.79 2.46 -13.38
CA GLU A 376 19.56 3.21 -14.63
C GLU A 376 19.43 2.28 -15.84
N LEU A 377 20.28 1.25 -15.94
CA LEU A 377 20.15 0.25 -17.01
C LEU A 377 18.82 -0.50 -16.96
N LEU A 378 18.25 -0.73 -15.77
CA LEU A 378 16.91 -1.27 -15.64
C LEU A 378 15.86 -0.23 -16.06
N GLU A 379 15.97 1.03 -15.65
CA GLU A 379 15.06 2.11 -16.10
C GLU A 379 15.05 2.22 -17.64
N ASP A 380 16.22 2.16 -18.29
CA ASP A 380 16.37 2.19 -19.74
C ASP A 380 15.70 0.99 -20.44
N GLU A 381 15.74 -0.21 -19.83
CA GLU A 381 15.03 -1.39 -20.36
C GLU A 381 13.50 -1.18 -20.36
N TRP A 382 12.97 -0.43 -19.39
CA TRP A 382 11.53 -0.21 -19.21
C TRP A 382 11.00 1.02 -19.95
N THR A 383 11.84 2.01 -20.22
CA THR A 383 11.45 3.29 -20.87
C THR A 383 10.74 3.14 -22.23
N PRO A 384 11.13 2.21 -23.13
CA PRO A 384 10.46 2.02 -24.42
C PRO A 384 8.99 1.60 -24.34
N PHE A 385 8.50 1.24 -23.14
CA PHE A 385 7.13 0.80 -22.91
C PHE A 385 6.25 1.88 -22.26
N SER A 386 6.81 3.06 -21.97
CA SER A 386 6.13 4.14 -21.24
C SER A 386 5.12 4.94 -22.06
#